data_AF-A0A8S9JTK5-F1
#
_entry.id   AF-A0A8S9JTK5-F1
#
_cell.length_a   1.000
_cell.length_b   1.000
_cell.length_c   1.000
_cell.angle_alpha   90.00
_cell.angle_beta   90.00
_cell.angle_gamma   90.00
#
_symmetry.space_group_name_H-M   'P 1'
#
loop_
_entity.id
_entity.type
_entity.pdbx_description
1 polymer ?
#
loop_
_entity_poly.entity_id
_entity_poly.type
_entity_poly.pdbx_seq_one_letter_code
_entity_poly.pdbx_strand_id
1 'polypeptide(L)'
;MIVLEQEHELDLVINLSQKMNVRPLIGLRAKLRTKQSNHYGSYSGEKGKFGLTSTQIVSVVAKLSESGMLDCLQLLHFHIDSMIPSSSLLSHGVSEAAQLYCELVRLGAQMKIIDVGGGLGIDYDGSKSGEPDQSVTYTLEEYAEAVVSSISPSLSASLYRIDGWGAPYFAANSSGNISVRPHGDETLPHQDIDLMKVVKNVTVPKSSGGLGLQLPLIVRFPDVLKNRLECLQSAFDSAVKSQGYGSHYQGVFPVKCNQDRFIVEDIVNFGSPFRFGLEAGSKPEIVLAMSCLCKGNPDAFLVCNGFKDAEYVSLALLGRKLAFNTMIVLEQEHELDLVINLSQKMNVRPLIVLRAKLRTKQSNHYGSYSGEKGKFGLTSTQIVSVVAKLRESGMLDCLQLLHFHIGSMIPSSSLLSHGVSEAAQLYCELVRLGAHMKIIDVGGGLGIDYDGSKSGEPDQSVIYTLEEYAEAVVSSIRYPSNF
;
A
#
# COMPACT_ATOMS: atom_id res chain seq x y z
N MET A 1 -17.48 -28.08 30.60
CA MET A 1 -16.76 -26.78 30.63
C MET A 1 -17.25 -26.04 31.86
N ILE A 2 -16.35 -25.40 32.61
CA ILE A 2 -16.67 -24.65 33.83
C ILE A 2 -16.61 -23.17 33.48
N VAL A 3 -17.72 -22.45 33.61
CA VAL A 3 -17.78 -20.99 33.35
C VAL A 3 -17.64 -20.27 34.67
N LEU A 4 -16.59 -19.47 34.81
CA LEU A 4 -16.35 -18.68 36.02
C LEU A 4 -17.20 -17.42 35.98
N GLU A 5 -17.97 -17.21 37.03
CA GLU A 5 -18.76 -16.00 37.27
C GLU A 5 -18.16 -15.13 38.36
N GLN A 6 -17.31 -15.68 39.23
CA GLN A 6 -16.61 -14.97 40.29
C GLN A 6 -15.14 -15.38 40.39
N GLU A 7 -14.27 -14.43 40.75
CA GLU A 7 -12.82 -14.63 40.74
C GLU A 7 -12.34 -15.75 41.69
N HIS A 8 -13.01 -15.93 42.83
CA HIS A 8 -12.65 -16.94 43.83
C HIS A 8 -12.93 -18.39 43.37
N GLU A 9 -13.78 -18.57 42.35
CA GLU A 9 -14.09 -19.89 41.77
C GLU A 9 -12.85 -20.48 41.07
N LEU A 10 -11.96 -19.61 40.57
CA LEU A 10 -10.74 -20.04 39.89
C LEU A 10 -9.82 -20.83 40.83
N ASP A 11 -9.65 -20.37 42.06
CA ASP A 11 -8.75 -21.01 43.03
C ASP A 11 -9.24 -22.44 43.36
N LEU A 12 -10.56 -22.64 43.44
CA LEU A 12 -11.19 -23.96 43.59
C LEU A 12 -10.92 -24.85 42.38
N VAL A 13 -11.10 -24.31 41.16
CA VAL A 13 -10.87 -25.05 39.91
C VAL A 13 -9.42 -25.48 39.79
N ILE A 14 -8.45 -24.59 40.03
CA ILE A 14 -7.01 -24.91 39.96
C ILE A 14 -6.65 -25.99 40.98
N ASN A 15 -7.05 -25.82 42.25
CA ASN A 15 -6.73 -26.76 43.31
C ASN A 15 -7.28 -28.17 43.04
N LEU A 16 -8.55 -28.27 42.60
CA LEU A 16 -9.15 -29.56 42.26
C LEU A 16 -8.52 -30.17 41.01
N SER A 17 -8.23 -29.36 39.99
CA SER A 17 -7.58 -29.82 38.76
C SER A 17 -6.21 -30.42 39.02
N GLN A 18 -5.42 -29.78 39.89
CA GLN A 18 -4.12 -30.31 40.32
C GLN A 18 -4.26 -31.59 41.15
N LYS A 19 -5.18 -31.63 42.11
CA LYS A 19 -5.42 -32.81 42.96
C LYS A 19 -5.91 -34.02 42.17
N MET A 20 -6.74 -33.79 41.15
CA MET A 20 -7.30 -34.84 40.30
C MET A 20 -6.43 -35.16 39.08
N ASN A 21 -5.37 -34.38 38.85
CA ASN A 21 -4.52 -34.46 37.65
C ASN A 21 -5.32 -34.38 36.33
N VAL A 22 -6.26 -33.43 36.25
CA VAL A 22 -7.12 -33.18 35.09
C VAL A 22 -6.94 -31.74 34.62
N ARG A 23 -6.81 -31.52 33.30
CA ARG A 23 -6.88 -30.18 32.71
C ARG A 23 -8.35 -29.84 32.42
N PRO A 24 -8.94 -28.83 33.08
CA PRO A 24 -10.33 -28.47 32.86
C PRO A 24 -10.50 -27.69 31.54
N LEU A 25 -11.73 -27.64 31.03
CA LEU A 25 -12.13 -26.64 30.04
C LEU A 25 -12.77 -25.47 30.78
N ILE A 26 -12.15 -24.30 30.73
CA ILE A 26 -12.55 -23.10 31.47
C ILE A 26 -13.17 -22.09 30.50
N GLY A 27 -14.27 -21.47 30.92
CA GLY A 27 -14.84 -20.28 30.31
C GLY A 27 -14.96 -19.14 31.32
N LEU A 28 -15.13 -17.92 30.84
CA LEU A 28 -15.37 -16.74 31.66
C LEU A 28 -16.71 -16.13 31.29
N ARG A 29 -17.53 -15.77 32.28
CA ARG A 29 -18.66 -14.88 32.08
C ARG A 29 -18.19 -13.43 32.20
N ALA A 30 -18.14 -12.70 31.09
CA ALA A 30 -17.74 -11.30 31.07
C ALA A 30 -18.92 -10.36 31.31
N LYS A 31 -18.68 -9.32 32.12
CA LYS A 31 -19.55 -8.15 32.21
C LYS A 31 -19.20 -7.18 31.10
N LEU A 32 -20.17 -6.90 30.25
CA LEU A 32 -20.06 -5.89 29.21
C LEU A 32 -20.42 -4.51 29.78
N ARG A 33 -19.98 -3.44 29.12
CA ARG A 33 -20.45 -2.06 29.36
C ARG A 33 -21.78 -1.81 28.67
N THR A 34 -22.01 -2.49 27.54
CA THR A 34 -23.28 -2.53 26.84
C THR A 34 -24.39 -2.93 27.82
N LYS A 35 -25.41 -2.08 27.96
CA LYS A 35 -26.50 -2.25 28.92
C LYS A 35 -27.83 -1.83 28.32
N GLN A 36 -28.91 -2.44 28.81
CA GLN A 36 -30.28 -2.03 28.54
C GLN A 36 -30.84 -1.28 29.75
N SER A 37 -31.64 -0.24 29.52
CA SER A 37 -32.39 0.46 30.56
C SER A 37 -33.80 -0.13 30.66
N ASN A 38 -34.03 -1.02 31.63
CA ASN A 38 -35.38 -1.54 31.92
C ASN A 38 -35.99 -0.86 33.16
N HIS A 39 -37.33 -0.87 33.23
CA HIS A 39 -38.14 -0.26 34.29
C HIS A 39 -37.87 -0.80 35.72
N TYR A 40 -37.23 -1.97 35.86
CA TYR A 40 -36.98 -2.65 37.14
C TYR A 40 -35.59 -2.41 37.76
N GLY A 41 -34.81 -1.47 37.24
CA GLY A 41 -33.44 -1.23 37.69
C GLY A 41 -32.45 -2.18 37.01
N SER A 42 -31.33 -1.64 36.52
CA SER A 42 -30.38 -2.37 35.68
C SER A 42 -29.69 -3.52 36.44
N TYR A 43 -29.96 -4.77 36.06
CA TYR A 43 -29.18 -5.95 36.49
C TYR A 43 -28.13 -6.39 35.45
N SER A 44 -27.98 -5.65 34.35
CA SER A 44 -26.99 -5.85 33.29
C SER A 44 -25.86 -4.81 33.35
N GLY A 45 -24.80 -5.03 32.56
CA GLY A 45 -23.63 -4.16 32.53
C GLY A 45 -22.58 -4.47 33.62
N GLU A 46 -21.62 -3.56 33.85
CA GLU A 46 -20.56 -3.72 34.88
C GLU A 46 -21.09 -3.91 36.32
N LYS A 47 -22.32 -3.47 36.58
CA LYS A 47 -23.01 -3.62 37.88
C LYS A 47 -23.84 -4.91 38.00
N GLY A 48 -23.79 -5.79 37.00
CA GLY A 48 -24.53 -7.04 37.00
C GLY A 48 -24.18 -7.96 38.16
N LYS A 49 -25.13 -8.80 38.58
CA LYS A 49 -24.96 -9.72 39.70
C LYS A 49 -23.92 -10.82 39.43
N PHE A 50 -23.80 -11.24 38.17
CA PHE A 50 -22.96 -12.36 37.75
C PHE A 50 -21.94 -11.91 36.71
N GLY A 51 -20.79 -12.58 36.69
CA GLY A 51 -19.71 -12.30 35.75
C GLY A 51 -18.61 -11.41 36.29
N LEU A 52 -17.51 -11.41 35.56
CA LEU A 52 -16.25 -10.76 35.89
C LEU A 52 -16.13 -9.43 35.15
N THR A 53 -15.65 -8.40 35.85
CA THR A 53 -15.25 -7.15 35.21
C THR A 53 -13.94 -7.31 34.43
N SER A 54 -13.61 -6.36 33.56
CA SER A 54 -12.35 -6.34 32.82
C SER A 54 -11.12 -6.50 33.74
N THR A 55 -11.10 -5.82 34.89
CA THR A 55 -10.04 -5.94 35.89
C THR A 55 -9.94 -7.35 36.48
N GLN A 56 -11.08 -7.98 36.78
CA GLN A 56 -11.11 -9.35 37.30
C GLN A 56 -10.69 -10.38 36.26
N ILE A 57 -11.07 -10.17 34.99
CA ILE A 57 -10.63 -11.02 33.88
C ILE A 57 -9.10 -11.00 33.75
N VAL A 58 -8.46 -9.82 33.85
CA VAL A 58 -7.00 -9.71 33.83
C VAL A 58 -6.36 -10.48 34.98
N SER A 59 -6.91 -10.38 36.20
CA SER A 59 -6.44 -11.15 37.36
C SER A 59 -6.55 -12.67 37.14
N VAL A 60 -7.69 -13.13 36.60
CA VAL A 60 -7.92 -14.54 36.26
C VAL A 60 -6.91 -15.04 35.23
N VAL A 61 -6.65 -14.27 34.18
CA VAL A 61 -5.66 -14.62 33.14
C VAL A 61 -4.25 -14.71 33.72
N ALA A 62 -3.86 -13.77 34.58
CA ALA A 62 -2.56 -13.80 35.25
C ALA A 62 -2.40 -15.06 36.11
N LYS A 63 -3.38 -15.38 36.95
CA LYS A 63 -3.38 -16.60 37.78
C LYS A 63 -3.35 -17.90 36.96
N LEU A 64 -4.10 -17.96 35.86
CA LEU A 64 -4.08 -19.11 34.95
C LEU A 64 -2.73 -19.28 34.27
N SER A 65 -2.07 -18.18 33.90
CA SER A 65 -0.72 -18.17 33.35
C SER A 65 0.31 -18.69 34.37
N GLU A 66 0.29 -18.15 35.59
CA GLU A 66 1.16 -18.59 36.70
C GLU A 66 0.98 -20.08 37.03
N SER A 67 -0.24 -20.59 36.89
CA SER A 67 -0.58 -21.99 37.16
C SER A 67 -0.33 -22.92 35.97
N GLY A 68 0.17 -22.40 34.84
CA GLY A 68 0.41 -23.18 33.62
C GLY A 68 -0.86 -23.78 33.00
N MET A 69 -2.01 -23.13 33.20
CA MET A 69 -3.34 -23.55 32.73
C MET A 69 -4.02 -22.54 31.79
N LEU A 70 -3.27 -21.59 31.22
CA LEU A 70 -3.85 -20.56 30.35
C LEU A 70 -4.47 -21.14 29.06
N ASP A 71 -3.95 -22.24 28.54
CA ASP A 71 -4.50 -23.05 27.44
C ASP A 71 -5.84 -23.72 27.77
N CYS A 72 -6.20 -23.83 29.06
CA CYS A 72 -7.50 -24.35 29.49
C CYS A 72 -8.64 -23.34 29.27
N LEU A 73 -8.31 -22.05 29.12
CA LEU A 73 -9.28 -20.98 28.87
C LEU A 73 -9.69 -20.97 27.38
N GLN A 74 -10.94 -21.36 27.10
CA GLN A 74 -11.42 -21.60 25.73
C GLN A 74 -12.76 -20.92 25.40
N LEU A 75 -13.48 -20.38 26.37
CA LEU A 75 -14.82 -19.80 26.15
C LEU A 75 -14.98 -18.43 26.81
N LEU A 76 -15.51 -17.49 26.05
CA LEU A 76 -16.02 -16.22 26.55
C LEU A 76 -17.54 -16.25 26.46
N HIS A 77 -18.21 -16.28 27.60
CA HIS A 77 -19.65 -16.14 27.73
C HIS A 77 -19.98 -14.72 28.16
N PHE A 78 -21.07 -14.16 27.65
CA PHE A 78 -21.58 -12.87 28.13
C PHE A 78 -23.10 -12.88 28.08
N HIS A 79 -23.71 -11.90 28.74
CA HIS A 79 -25.16 -11.75 28.75
C HIS A 79 -25.48 -10.26 28.70
N ILE A 80 -26.25 -9.83 27.69
CA ILE A 80 -26.68 -8.44 27.56
C ILE A 80 -27.93 -8.22 28.42
N ASP A 81 -29.01 -8.94 28.10
CA ASP A 81 -30.25 -8.96 28.89
C ASP A 81 -31.05 -10.23 28.56
N SER A 82 -32.12 -10.48 29.33
CA SER A 82 -33.00 -11.63 29.16
C SER A 82 -33.82 -11.54 27.87
N MET A 83 -34.11 -10.30 27.43
CA MET A 83 -34.81 -9.97 26.19
C MET A 83 -34.19 -8.73 25.57
N ILE A 84 -33.42 -8.91 24.51
CA ILE A 84 -32.74 -7.82 23.80
C ILE A 84 -33.74 -7.21 22.78
N PRO A 85 -34.09 -5.92 22.88
CA PRO A 85 -35.17 -5.32 22.11
C PRO A 85 -34.75 -4.95 20.68
N SER A 86 -33.45 -4.72 20.42
CA SER A 86 -32.96 -4.30 19.11
C SER A 86 -31.69 -5.06 18.68
N SER A 87 -31.58 -5.28 17.36
CA SER A 87 -30.39 -5.88 16.74
C SER A 87 -29.15 -4.99 16.90
N SER A 88 -29.32 -3.66 16.94
CA SER A 88 -28.23 -2.72 17.21
C SER A 88 -27.58 -2.93 18.58
N LEU A 89 -28.39 -3.12 19.64
CA LEU A 89 -27.88 -3.37 21.00
C LEU A 89 -27.12 -4.70 21.06
N LEU A 90 -27.65 -5.72 20.38
CA LEU A 90 -26.98 -7.01 20.21
C LEU A 90 -25.63 -6.86 19.52
N SER A 91 -25.56 -6.20 18.36
CA SER A 91 -24.32 -5.97 17.62
C SER A 91 -23.26 -5.25 18.46
N HIS A 92 -23.66 -4.25 19.26
CA HIS A 92 -22.75 -3.55 20.17
C HIS A 92 -22.19 -4.48 21.24
N GLY A 93 -23.03 -5.29 21.89
CA GLY A 93 -22.58 -6.21 22.93
C GLY A 93 -21.70 -7.33 22.38
N VAL A 94 -22.05 -7.90 21.22
CA VAL A 94 -21.23 -8.90 20.52
C VAL A 94 -19.87 -8.31 20.14
N SER A 95 -19.83 -7.07 19.61
CA SER A 95 -18.59 -6.39 19.25
C SER A 95 -17.69 -6.15 20.47
N GLU A 96 -18.26 -5.72 21.58
CA GLU A 96 -17.53 -5.54 22.84
C GLU A 96 -16.95 -6.86 23.36
N ALA A 97 -17.75 -7.93 23.34
CA ALA A 97 -17.29 -9.26 23.71
C ALA A 97 -16.18 -9.78 22.77
N ALA A 98 -16.29 -9.51 21.46
CA ALA A 98 -15.26 -9.87 20.48
C ALA A 98 -13.93 -9.16 20.75
N GLN A 99 -13.95 -7.89 21.17
CA GLN A 99 -12.74 -7.17 21.57
C GLN A 99 -12.07 -7.82 22.79
N LEU A 100 -12.85 -8.16 23.81
CA LEU A 100 -12.35 -8.88 24.99
C LEU A 100 -11.77 -10.26 24.59
N TYR A 101 -12.46 -10.97 23.71
CA TYR A 101 -11.99 -12.26 23.18
C TYR A 101 -10.61 -12.12 22.52
N CYS A 102 -10.43 -11.12 21.66
CA CYS A 102 -9.16 -10.85 20.99
C CYS A 102 -8.02 -10.53 21.97
N GLU A 103 -8.31 -9.76 23.04
CA GLU A 103 -7.30 -9.47 24.08
C GLU A 103 -6.92 -10.73 24.88
N LEU A 104 -7.87 -11.62 25.18
CA LEU A 104 -7.57 -12.91 25.80
C LEU A 104 -6.65 -13.77 24.93
N VAL A 105 -6.90 -13.82 23.62
CA VAL A 105 -6.03 -14.52 22.66
C VAL A 105 -4.63 -13.89 22.64
N ARG A 106 -4.54 -12.55 22.64
CA ARG A 106 -3.27 -11.82 22.67
C ARG A 106 -2.46 -12.13 23.94
N LEU A 107 -3.12 -12.34 25.07
CA LEU A 107 -2.49 -12.74 26.32
C LEU A 107 -2.06 -14.22 26.35
N GLY A 108 -2.40 -15.01 25.32
CA GLY A 108 -1.98 -16.41 25.17
C GLY A 108 -3.06 -17.45 25.47
N ALA A 109 -4.31 -17.04 25.73
CA ALA A 109 -5.41 -17.98 25.92
C ALA A 109 -5.79 -18.68 24.61
N GLN A 110 -6.14 -19.97 24.68
CA GLN A 110 -6.57 -20.76 23.52
C GLN A 110 -8.08 -20.66 23.30
N MET A 111 -8.58 -19.43 23.13
CA MET A 111 -10.00 -19.17 22.94
C MET A 111 -10.55 -19.90 21.70
N LYS A 112 -11.77 -20.45 21.82
CA LYS A 112 -12.46 -21.19 20.75
C LYS A 112 -13.91 -20.78 20.57
N ILE A 113 -14.58 -20.34 21.64
CA ILE A 113 -16.03 -20.13 21.65
C ILE A 113 -16.33 -18.74 22.20
N ILE A 114 -17.20 -18.02 21.50
CA ILE A 114 -17.91 -16.86 22.03
C ILE A 114 -19.38 -17.26 22.18
N ASP A 115 -19.94 -17.08 23.36
CA ASP A 115 -21.31 -17.45 23.71
C ASP A 115 -22.09 -16.21 24.14
N VAL A 116 -23.15 -15.90 23.40
CA VAL A 116 -24.03 -14.73 23.59
C VAL A 116 -24.95 -14.91 24.80
N GLY A 117 -25.00 -16.11 25.39
CA GLY A 117 -25.62 -16.38 26.67
C GLY A 117 -27.14 -16.24 26.76
N GLY A 118 -27.81 -15.91 25.64
CA GLY A 118 -29.26 -15.79 25.53
C GLY A 118 -29.70 -14.43 24.97
N GLY A 119 -30.86 -13.96 25.42
CA GLY A 119 -31.38 -12.63 25.09
C GLY A 119 -32.14 -12.53 23.75
N LEU A 120 -32.39 -13.65 23.06
CA LEU A 120 -33.32 -13.68 21.93
C LEU A 120 -34.72 -13.29 22.44
N GLY A 121 -35.19 -12.12 22.01
CA GLY A 121 -36.51 -11.63 22.39
C GLY A 121 -37.62 -12.20 21.51
N ILE A 122 -38.83 -12.18 22.06
CA ILE A 122 -40.06 -12.59 21.37
C ILE A 122 -40.93 -11.36 21.20
N ASP A 123 -41.49 -11.20 20.01
CA ASP A 123 -42.49 -10.17 19.72
C ASP A 123 -43.87 -10.67 20.18
N TYR A 124 -44.22 -10.44 21.45
CA TYR A 124 -45.44 -11.01 22.03
C TYR A 124 -46.71 -10.34 21.53
N ASP A 125 -46.65 -9.04 21.23
CA ASP A 125 -47.80 -8.23 20.81
C ASP A 125 -47.86 -8.01 19.29
N GLY A 126 -46.83 -8.44 18.54
CA GLY A 126 -46.74 -8.30 17.09
C GLY A 126 -46.43 -6.87 16.63
N SER A 127 -46.08 -5.96 17.54
CA SER A 127 -45.91 -4.54 17.25
C SER A 127 -44.58 -4.19 16.59
N LYS A 128 -43.57 -5.06 16.75
CA LYS A 128 -42.16 -4.76 16.42
C LYS A 128 -41.64 -3.44 17.02
N SER A 129 -42.21 -3.02 18.15
CA SER A 129 -41.95 -1.69 18.74
C SER A 129 -40.60 -1.60 19.45
N GLY A 130 -40.01 -2.74 19.84
CA GLY A 130 -38.82 -2.77 20.68
C GLY A 130 -39.09 -2.33 22.13
N GLU A 131 -40.36 -2.28 22.55
CA GLU A 131 -40.69 -2.01 23.95
C GLU A 131 -40.10 -3.12 24.83
N PRO A 132 -39.32 -2.75 25.88
CA PRO A 132 -38.70 -3.71 26.77
C PRO A 132 -39.73 -4.69 27.34
N ASP A 133 -39.36 -5.97 27.36
CA ASP A 133 -40.18 -7.07 27.90
C ASP A 133 -41.51 -7.33 27.15
N GLN A 134 -41.80 -6.65 26.04
CA GLN A 134 -43.04 -6.80 25.26
C GLN A 134 -42.79 -7.12 23.78
N SER A 135 -41.84 -6.45 23.14
CA SER A 135 -41.60 -6.57 21.69
C SER A 135 -40.12 -6.42 21.30
N VAL A 136 -39.77 -6.84 20.08
CA VAL A 136 -38.42 -6.70 19.48
C VAL A 136 -38.49 -6.04 18.11
N THR A 137 -37.45 -5.31 17.71
CA THR A 137 -37.38 -4.64 16.40
C THR A 137 -36.82 -5.51 15.27
N TYR A 138 -36.64 -6.82 15.50
CA TYR A 138 -35.96 -7.71 14.57
C TYR A 138 -36.69 -9.04 14.35
N THR A 139 -36.34 -9.71 13.27
CA THR A 139 -36.66 -11.10 12.94
C THR A 139 -35.57 -12.06 13.45
N LEU A 140 -35.86 -13.36 13.46
CA LEU A 140 -34.86 -14.36 13.88
C LEU A 140 -33.64 -14.34 12.96
N GLU A 141 -33.86 -14.13 11.66
CA GLU A 141 -32.83 -13.99 10.65
C GLU A 141 -31.94 -12.76 10.93
N GLU A 142 -32.54 -11.60 11.22
CA GLU A 142 -31.81 -10.37 11.56
C GLU A 142 -31.04 -10.50 12.89
N TYR A 143 -31.56 -11.25 13.87
CA TYR A 143 -30.82 -11.57 15.10
C TYR A 143 -29.57 -12.38 14.77
N ALA A 144 -29.70 -13.45 13.98
CA ALA A 144 -28.59 -14.31 13.60
C ALA A 144 -27.54 -13.52 12.78
N GLU A 145 -28.00 -12.70 11.83
CA GLU A 145 -27.13 -11.84 11.02
C GLU A 145 -26.40 -10.82 11.89
N ALA A 146 -27.06 -10.18 12.85
CA ALA A 146 -26.45 -9.22 13.75
C ALA A 146 -25.33 -9.85 14.60
N VAL A 147 -25.49 -11.09 15.06
CA VAL A 147 -24.43 -11.82 15.78
C VAL A 147 -23.24 -12.11 14.86
N VAL A 148 -23.49 -12.72 13.69
CA VAL A 148 -22.42 -13.21 12.81
C VAL A 148 -21.65 -12.05 12.15
N SER A 149 -22.37 -11.03 11.66
CA SER A 149 -21.76 -9.88 11.00
C SER A 149 -20.82 -9.11 11.92
N SER A 150 -21.15 -9.02 13.22
CA SER A 150 -20.36 -8.35 14.26
C SER A 150 -18.99 -8.99 14.54
N ILE A 151 -18.77 -10.22 14.08
CA ILE A 151 -17.49 -10.97 14.23
C ILE A 151 -16.95 -11.50 12.89
N SER A 152 -17.42 -10.93 11.78
CA SER A 152 -17.06 -11.39 10.44
C SER A 152 -15.70 -10.84 9.95
N PRO A 153 -14.93 -11.61 9.15
CA PRO A 153 -13.74 -11.08 8.47
C PRO A 153 -14.04 -9.85 7.60
N SER A 154 -15.22 -9.78 6.98
CA SER A 154 -15.68 -8.63 6.20
C SER A 154 -15.78 -7.34 7.02
N LEU A 155 -16.26 -7.43 8.27
CA LEU A 155 -16.31 -6.26 9.15
C LEU A 155 -14.90 -5.76 9.50
N SER A 156 -13.97 -6.69 9.76
CA SER A 156 -12.57 -6.34 9.99
C SER A 156 -11.91 -5.73 8.75
N ALA A 157 -12.17 -6.28 7.55
CA ALA A 157 -11.71 -5.71 6.29
C ALA A 157 -12.21 -4.28 6.09
N SER A 158 -13.47 -4.01 6.44
CA SER A 158 -14.07 -2.68 6.36
C SER A 158 -13.48 -1.72 7.39
N LEU A 159 -13.33 -2.16 8.65
CA LEU A 159 -12.75 -1.35 9.74
C LEU A 159 -11.31 -0.91 9.43
N TYR A 160 -10.50 -1.82 8.89
CA TYR A 160 -9.11 -1.55 8.50
C TYR A 160 -8.96 -1.07 7.04
N ARG A 161 -10.08 -0.87 6.32
CA ARG A 161 -10.14 -0.46 4.92
C ARG A 161 -9.24 -1.27 3.99
N ILE A 162 -9.11 -2.58 4.25
CA ILE A 162 -8.20 -3.47 3.51
C ILE A 162 -8.52 -3.43 2.01
N ASP A 163 -9.80 -3.43 1.65
CA ASP A 163 -10.22 -3.39 0.25
C ASP A 163 -9.96 -2.03 -0.43
N GLY A 164 -9.68 -0.98 0.35
CA GLY A 164 -9.34 0.35 -0.16
C GLY A 164 -7.88 0.44 -0.58
N TRP A 165 -6.94 0.22 0.36
CA TRP A 165 -5.50 0.36 0.11
C TRP A 165 -4.84 -0.94 -0.38
N GLY A 166 -5.43 -2.09 -0.05
CA GLY A 166 -4.84 -3.40 -0.27
C GLY A 166 -5.19 -3.99 -1.64
N ALA A 167 -6.35 -3.63 -2.20
CA ALA A 167 -6.81 -4.19 -3.46
C ALA A 167 -5.89 -3.82 -4.64
N PRO A 168 -5.70 -4.74 -5.62
CA PRO A 168 -6.22 -6.11 -5.65
C PRO A 168 -5.31 -7.14 -4.93
N TYR A 169 -4.19 -6.72 -4.34
CA TYR A 169 -3.12 -7.62 -3.87
C TYR A 169 -3.30 -8.13 -2.44
N PHE A 170 -3.98 -7.42 -1.57
CA PHE A 170 -4.18 -7.78 -0.17
C PHE A 170 -5.67 -7.80 0.15
N ALA A 171 -6.11 -8.86 0.83
CA ALA A 171 -7.49 -9.05 1.24
C ALA A 171 -7.58 -9.82 2.55
N ALA A 172 -8.69 -9.72 3.28
CA ALA A 172 -8.98 -10.64 4.37
C ALA A 172 -9.56 -11.94 3.80
N ASN A 173 -8.97 -13.09 4.16
CA ASN A 173 -9.50 -14.39 3.75
C ASN A 173 -10.58 -14.91 4.71
N SER A 174 -11.22 -16.03 4.35
CA SER A 174 -12.30 -16.65 5.15
C SER A 174 -11.85 -17.15 6.53
N SER A 175 -10.54 -17.28 6.76
CA SER A 175 -9.97 -17.59 8.08
C SER A 175 -9.68 -16.35 8.92
N GLY A 176 -9.98 -15.15 8.42
CA GLY A 176 -9.69 -13.89 9.09
C GLY A 176 -8.22 -13.45 9.02
N ASN A 177 -7.39 -14.13 8.21
CA ASN A 177 -5.99 -13.76 7.99
C ASN A 177 -5.85 -12.82 6.79
N ILE A 178 -4.75 -12.06 6.75
CA ILE A 178 -4.35 -11.34 5.54
C ILE A 178 -3.87 -12.34 4.49
N SER A 179 -4.49 -12.26 3.32
CA SER A 179 -4.16 -12.99 2.11
C SER A 179 -3.43 -12.07 1.13
N VAL A 180 -2.45 -12.63 0.41
CA VAL A 180 -1.71 -11.96 -0.65
C VAL A 180 -2.02 -12.63 -1.98
N ARG A 181 -2.48 -11.82 -2.93
CA ARG A 181 -2.89 -12.21 -4.28
C ARG A 181 -1.81 -11.79 -5.28
N PRO A 182 -0.82 -12.65 -5.57
CA PRO A 182 0.39 -12.26 -6.32
C PRO A 182 0.13 -11.73 -7.73
N HIS A 183 -1.00 -12.06 -8.36
CA HIS A 183 -1.37 -11.65 -9.72
C HIS A 183 -2.57 -10.69 -9.73
N GLY A 184 -2.83 -10.00 -8.61
CA GLY A 184 -3.99 -9.12 -8.48
C GLY A 184 -5.31 -9.87 -8.69
N ASP A 185 -6.22 -9.30 -9.47
CA ASP A 185 -7.54 -9.88 -9.76
C ASP A 185 -7.46 -11.20 -10.56
N GLU A 186 -6.35 -11.47 -11.24
CA GLU A 186 -6.12 -12.70 -11.99
C GLU A 186 -5.58 -13.85 -11.11
N THR A 187 -5.39 -13.60 -9.81
CA THR A 187 -4.91 -14.63 -8.88
C THR A 187 -5.90 -15.77 -8.76
N LEU A 188 -5.47 -16.99 -9.11
CA LEU A 188 -6.29 -18.19 -8.94
C LEU A 188 -6.37 -18.59 -7.47
N PRO A 189 -7.45 -19.27 -7.02
CA PRO A 189 -7.62 -19.61 -5.60
C PRO A 189 -6.47 -20.41 -4.97
N HIS A 190 -5.73 -21.20 -5.75
CA HIS A 190 -4.58 -21.98 -5.27
C HIS A 190 -3.27 -21.17 -5.22
N GLN A 191 -3.25 -19.97 -5.78
CA GLN A 191 -2.13 -19.02 -5.74
C GLN A 191 -2.28 -17.99 -4.62
N ASP A 192 -3.45 -17.93 -3.96
CA ASP A 192 -3.70 -17.02 -2.84
C ASP A 192 -2.87 -17.45 -1.61
N ILE A 193 -2.10 -16.51 -1.06
CA ILE A 193 -1.10 -16.76 -0.02
C ILE A 193 -1.60 -16.23 1.32
N ASP A 194 -1.93 -17.12 2.26
CA ASP A 194 -2.20 -16.75 3.65
C ASP A 194 -0.89 -16.31 4.35
N LEU A 195 -0.76 -15.01 4.62
CA LEU A 195 0.45 -14.42 5.19
C LEU A 195 0.74 -14.96 6.60
N MET A 196 -0.30 -15.26 7.38
CA MET A 196 -0.13 -15.82 8.72
C MET A 196 0.47 -17.22 8.65
N LYS A 197 0.08 -18.03 7.65
CA LYS A 197 0.71 -19.34 7.41
C LYS A 197 2.17 -19.20 7.00
N VAL A 198 2.51 -18.23 6.15
CA VAL A 198 3.91 -17.94 5.77
C VAL A 198 4.74 -17.63 7.02
N VAL A 199 4.29 -16.67 7.85
CA VAL A 199 5.00 -16.26 9.06
C VAL A 199 5.18 -17.44 10.02
N LYS A 200 4.13 -18.25 10.25
CA LYS A 200 4.22 -19.47 11.07
C LYS A 200 5.26 -20.44 10.52
N ASN A 201 5.21 -20.76 9.22
CA ASN A 201 6.14 -21.72 8.61
C ASN A 201 7.61 -21.29 8.72
N VAL A 202 7.90 -20.01 8.57
CA VAL A 202 9.29 -19.52 8.63
C VAL A 202 9.80 -19.35 10.07
N THR A 203 8.91 -19.12 11.04
CA THR A 203 9.29 -18.93 12.46
C THR A 203 9.38 -20.24 13.24
N VAL A 204 8.65 -21.29 12.81
CA VAL A 204 8.73 -22.62 13.43
C VAL A 204 10.19 -23.10 13.46
N PRO A 205 10.67 -23.64 14.61
CA PRO A 205 12.03 -24.14 14.72
C PRO A 205 12.38 -25.17 13.65
N LYS A 206 13.64 -25.19 13.23
CA LYS A 206 14.14 -26.19 12.26
C LYS A 206 13.92 -27.62 12.71
N SER A 207 13.97 -27.88 14.02
CA SER A 207 13.67 -29.19 14.63
C SER A 207 12.26 -29.69 14.36
N SER A 208 11.33 -28.79 14.05
CA SER A 208 9.90 -29.06 13.84
C SER A 208 9.47 -28.82 12.38
N GLY A 209 10.44 -28.73 11.45
CA GLY A 209 10.18 -28.61 10.01
C GLY A 209 10.02 -27.18 9.46
N GLY A 210 10.26 -26.14 10.27
CA GLY A 210 10.28 -24.74 9.81
C GLY A 210 11.67 -24.20 9.49
N LEU A 211 11.80 -22.88 9.32
CA LEU A 211 13.09 -22.22 9.02
C LEU A 211 13.80 -21.66 10.27
N GLY A 212 13.11 -21.54 11.40
CA GLY A 212 13.63 -20.99 12.66
C GLY A 212 14.05 -19.52 12.56
N LEU A 213 13.43 -18.75 11.66
CA LEU A 213 13.69 -17.32 11.53
C LEU A 213 13.04 -16.54 12.68
N GLN A 214 13.69 -15.47 13.11
CA GLN A 214 13.18 -14.59 14.17
C GLN A 214 12.52 -13.35 13.58
N LEU A 215 11.49 -12.83 14.27
CA LEU A 215 10.87 -11.55 13.95
C LEU A 215 11.77 -10.39 14.43
N PRO A 216 11.75 -9.21 13.76
CA PRO A 216 10.91 -8.84 12.62
C PRO A 216 11.39 -9.45 11.29
N LEU A 217 10.44 -9.69 10.38
CA LEU A 217 10.70 -10.21 9.03
C LEU A 217 10.22 -9.22 7.97
N ILE A 218 10.97 -9.11 6.88
CA ILE A 218 10.55 -8.41 5.66
C ILE A 218 10.20 -9.47 4.63
N VAL A 219 8.92 -9.59 4.30
CA VAL A 219 8.41 -10.51 3.27
C VAL A 219 8.20 -9.72 1.99
N ARG A 220 8.73 -10.23 0.88
CA ARG A 220 8.61 -9.61 -0.45
C ARG A 220 7.89 -10.56 -1.39
N PHE A 221 7.09 -9.99 -2.28
CA PHE A 221 6.30 -10.73 -3.26
C PHE A 221 6.71 -10.27 -4.67
N PRO A 222 7.74 -10.90 -5.28
CA PRO A 222 8.20 -10.54 -6.63
C PRO A 222 7.09 -10.60 -7.68
N ASP A 223 6.14 -11.53 -7.55
CA ASP A 223 5.02 -11.65 -8.48
C ASP A 223 4.09 -10.43 -8.45
N VAL A 224 3.90 -9.80 -7.28
CA VAL A 224 3.15 -8.52 -7.18
C VAL A 224 3.89 -7.43 -7.95
N LEU A 225 5.22 -7.36 -7.79
CA LEU A 225 6.04 -6.40 -8.52
C LEU A 225 5.96 -6.62 -10.05
N LYS A 226 6.04 -7.88 -10.49
CA LYS A 226 5.86 -8.26 -11.89
C LYS A 226 4.49 -7.81 -12.41
N ASN A 227 3.41 -8.17 -11.70
CA ASN A 227 2.06 -7.81 -12.09
C ASN A 227 1.87 -6.28 -12.15
N ARG A 228 2.44 -5.52 -11.21
CA ARG A 228 2.41 -4.04 -11.27
C ARG A 228 3.08 -3.47 -12.53
N LEU A 229 4.20 -4.05 -12.97
CA LEU A 229 4.85 -3.64 -14.22
C LEU A 229 3.97 -3.96 -15.44
N GLU A 230 3.35 -5.14 -15.46
CA GLU A 230 2.45 -5.57 -16.53
C GLU A 230 1.17 -4.72 -16.60
N CYS A 231 0.58 -4.37 -15.46
CA CYS A 231 -0.57 -3.46 -15.38
C CYS A 231 -0.20 -2.04 -15.86
N LEU A 232 0.96 -1.52 -15.44
CA LEU A 232 1.44 -0.21 -15.89
C LEU A 232 1.63 -0.18 -17.41
N GLN A 233 2.27 -1.19 -17.97
CA GLN A 233 2.43 -1.28 -19.43
C GLN A 233 1.06 -1.39 -20.12
N SER A 234 0.17 -2.26 -19.63
CA SER A 234 -1.15 -2.48 -20.24
C SER A 234 -2.03 -1.22 -20.22
N ALA A 235 -1.99 -0.44 -19.14
CA ALA A 235 -2.71 0.82 -19.04
C ALA A 235 -2.23 1.81 -20.11
N PHE A 236 -0.92 1.95 -20.28
CA PHE A 236 -0.35 2.80 -21.33
C PHE A 236 -0.60 2.27 -22.75
N ASP A 237 -0.46 0.97 -22.99
CA ASP A 237 -0.76 0.38 -24.30
C ASP A 237 -2.24 0.59 -24.69
N SER A 238 -3.13 0.47 -23.71
CA SER A 238 -4.57 0.74 -23.90
C SER A 238 -4.82 2.20 -24.22
N ALA A 239 -4.21 3.14 -23.49
CA ALA A 239 -4.31 4.57 -23.73
C ALA A 239 -3.72 4.97 -25.10
N VAL A 240 -2.56 4.43 -25.47
CA VAL A 240 -1.92 4.64 -26.77
C VAL A 240 -2.86 4.19 -27.90
N LYS A 241 -3.44 3.00 -27.77
CA LYS A 241 -4.36 2.44 -28.77
C LYS A 241 -5.66 3.24 -28.85
N SER A 242 -6.29 3.58 -27.72
CA SER A 242 -7.57 4.30 -27.69
C SER A 242 -7.47 5.71 -28.26
N GLN A 243 -6.34 6.39 -28.00
CA GLN A 243 -6.07 7.75 -28.47
C GLN A 243 -5.43 7.80 -29.87
N GLY A 244 -5.16 6.64 -30.49
CA GLY A 244 -4.51 6.55 -31.80
C GLY A 244 -3.11 7.19 -31.82
N TYR A 245 -2.38 7.08 -30.70
CA TYR A 245 -1.02 7.63 -30.58
C TYR A 245 -0.04 6.73 -31.33
N GLY A 246 0.79 7.31 -32.20
CA GLY A 246 1.65 6.56 -33.14
C GLY A 246 2.99 6.07 -32.55
N SER A 247 3.21 6.24 -31.25
CA SER A 247 4.42 5.80 -30.55
C SER A 247 4.03 4.95 -29.33
N HIS A 248 4.99 4.59 -28.49
CA HIS A 248 4.79 3.67 -27.37
C HIS A 248 5.23 4.27 -26.04
N TYR A 249 4.76 3.64 -24.96
CA TYR A 249 5.26 3.88 -23.61
C TYR A 249 6.43 2.95 -23.29
N GLN A 250 7.42 3.48 -22.57
CA GLN A 250 8.54 2.73 -22.02
C GLN A 250 8.80 3.23 -20.60
N GLY A 251 8.68 2.34 -19.62
CA GLY A 251 8.88 2.68 -18.22
C GLY A 251 10.37 2.74 -17.83
N VAL A 252 10.69 3.56 -16.83
CA VAL A 252 12.03 3.70 -16.26
C VAL A 252 11.89 3.70 -14.74
N PHE A 253 12.60 2.82 -14.04
CA PHE A 253 12.53 2.72 -12.59
C PHE A 253 13.58 3.60 -11.91
N PRO A 254 13.18 4.57 -11.08
CA PRO A 254 14.10 5.37 -10.29
C PRO A 254 14.71 4.56 -9.15
N VAL A 255 15.99 4.23 -9.27
CA VAL A 255 16.72 3.37 -8.31
C VAL A 255 16.71 3.95 -6.89
N LYS A 256 16.62 5.28 -6.77
CA LYS A 256 16.47 5.98 -5.48
C LYS A 256 15.29 5.51 -4.63
N CYS A 257 14.24 4.95 -5.26
CA CYS A 257 13.06 4.46 -4.56
C CYS A 257 13.34 3.16 -3.79
N ASN A 258 14.19 2.29 -4.32
CA ASN A 258 14.65 1.09 -3.65
C ASN A 258 15.91 0.54 -4.34
N GLN A 259 17.07 0.68 -3.71
CA GLN A 259 18.36 0.22 -4.23
C GLN A 259 18.65 -1.25 -3.95
N ASP A 260 17.72 -1.98 -3.33
CA ASP A 260 17.93 -3.38 -3.01
C ASP A 260 18.14 -4.20 -4.29
N ARG A 261 19.23 -4.96 -4.31
CA ARG A 261 19.66 -5.75 -5.47
C ARG A 261 18.54 -6.62 -6.03
N PHE A 262 17.78 -7.31 -5.18
CA PHE A 262 16.74 -8.23 -5.64
C PHE A 262 15.61 -7.49 -6.33
N ILE A 263 15.23 -6.31 -5.82
CA ILE A 263 14.19 -5.48 -6.44
C ILE A 263 14.66 -4.95 -7.79
N VAL A 264 15.88 -4.41 -7.88
CA VAL A 264 16.39 -3.85 -9.15
C VAL A 264 16.61 -4.95 -10.19
N GLU A 265 17.14 -6.11 -9.81
CA GLU A 265 17.28 -7.26 -10.71
C GLU A 265 15.92 -7.78 -11.19
N ASP A 266 14.92 -7.87 -10.29
CA ASP A 266 13.56 -8.28 -10.64
C ASP A 266 12.89 -7.29 -11.59
N ILE A 267 13.03 -5.97 -11.36
CA ILE A 267 12.50 -4.93 -12.26
C ILE A 267 13.10 -5.06 -13.66
N VAL A 268 14.42 -5.23 -13.75
CA VAL A 268 15.09 -5.38 -15.05
C VAL A 268 14.65 -6.66 -15.76
N ASN A 269 14.50 -7.76 -15.01
CA ASN A 269 14.08 -9.04 -15.57
C ASN A 269 12.61 -9.00 -16.04
N PHE A 270 11.68 -8.64 -15.15
CA PHE A 270 10.24 -8.58 -15.44
C PHE A 270 9.90 -7.49 -16.46
N GLY A 271 10.64 -6.38 -16.46
CA GLY A 271 10.45 -5.28 -17.39
C GLY A 271 11.10 -5.49 -18.77
N SER A 272 11.90 -6.55 -18.96
CA SER A 272 12.63 -6.79 -20.20
C SER A 272 11.75 -6.83 -21.47
N PRO A 273 10.56 -7.50 -21.48
CA PRO A 273 9.65 -7.48 -22.63
C PRO A 273 9.16 -6.08 -23.01
N PHE A 274 9.17 -5.15 -22.07
CA PHE A 274 8.67 -3.78 -22.20
C PHE A 274 9.78 -2.74 -22.37
N ARG A 275 11.02 -3.19 -22.55
CA ARG A 275 12.22 -2.34 -22.63
C ARG A 275 12.40 -1.47 -21.37
N PHE A 276 11.97 -1.94 -20.21
CA PHE A 276 11.98 -1.14 -18.98
C PHE A 276 13.41 -0.73 -18.60
N GLY A 277 13.61 0.57 -18.36
CA GLY A 277 14.90 1.17 -18.03
C GLY A 277 15.12 1.43 -16.55
N LEU A 278 16.27 2.00 -16.21
CA LEU A 278 16.62 2.45 -14.85
C LEU A 278 17.00 3.94 -14.85
N GLU A 279 16.65 4.64 -13.79
CA GLU A 279 17.08 6.02 -13.51
C GLU A 279 18.03 6.02 -12.30
N ALA A 280 19.15 6.72 -12.45
CA ALA A 280 20.17 6.88 -11.44
C ALA A 280 20.33 8.37 -11.08
N GLY A 281 20.30 8.69 -9.79
CA GLY A 281 20.49 10.04 -9.25
C GLY A 281 21.89 10.32 -8.71
N SER A 282 22.78 9.31 -8.70
CA SER A 282 24.11 9.39 -8.09
C SER A 282 25.12 8.46 -8.78
N LYS A 283 26.43 8.69 -8.57
CA LYS A 283 27.50 7.85 -9.16
C LYS A 283 27.36 6.35 -8.79
N PRO A 284 27.10 5.97 -7.52
CA PRO A 284 26.92 4.55 -7.18
C PRO A 284 25.71 3.93 -7.87
N GLU A 285 24.63 4.69 -8.01
CA GLU A 285 23.43 4.23 -8.71
C GLU A 285 23.66 4.02 -10.21
N ILE A 286 24.53 4.81 -10.87
CA ILE A 286 24.92 4.55 -12.26
C ILE A 286 25.61 3.19 -12.38
N VAL A 287 26.56 2.89 -11.49
CA VAL A 287 27.30 1.62 -11.52
C VAL A 287 26.37 0.44 -11.25
N LEU A 288 25.46 0.58 -10.27
CA LEU A 288 24.42 -0.40 -10.00
C LEU A 288 23.52 -0.61 -11.23
N ALA A 289 23.02 0.47 -11.82
CA ALA A 289 22.13 0.40 -12.97
C ALA A 289 22.80 -0.22 -14.19
N MET A 290 24.05 0.13 -14.50
CA MET A 290 24.83 -0.50 -15.57
C MET A 290 25.01 -2.00 -15.33
N SER A 291 25.35 -2.40 -14.09
CA SER A 291 25.52 -3.80 -13.71
C SER A 291 24.24 -4.62 -13.92
N CYS A 292 23.09 -4.07 -13.51
CA CYS A 292 21.80 -4.73 -13.70
C CYS A 292 21.38 -4.76 -15.18
N LEU A 293 21.53 -3.65 -15.90
CA LEU A 293 21.15 -3.54 -17.31
C LEU A 293 21.98 -4.42 -18.25
N CYS A 294 23.15 -4.92 -17.84
CA CYS A 294 23.88 -5.96 -18.59
C CYS A 294 23.03 -7.21 -18.88
N LYS A 295 22.02 -7.50 -18.04
CA LYS A 295 21.09 -8.61 -18.21
C LYS A 295 19.69 -8.15 -18.66
N GLY A 296 19.52 -6.86 -18.92
CA GLY A 296 18.26 -6.26 -19.31
C GLY A 296 18.03 -6.27 -20.82
N ASN A 297 16.98 -5.56 -21.23
CA ASN A 297 16.70 -5.35 -22.65
C ASN A 297 17.75 -4.38 -23.25
N PRO A 298 18.31 -4.66 -24.45
CA PRO A 298 19.25 -3.76 -25.12
C PRO A 298 18.71 -2.35 -25.41
N ASP A 299 17.40 -2.20 -25.56
CA ASP A 299 16.72 -0.93 -25.81
C ASP A 299 16.32 -0.20 -24.50
N ALA A 300 16.66 -0.76 -23.34
CA ALA A 300 16.39 -0.14 -22.05
C ALA A 300 17.19 1.16 -21.87
N PHE A 301 16.54 2.19 -21.31
CA PHE A 301 17.19 3.45 -21.01
C PHE A 301 17.93 3.42 -19.68
N LEU A 302 19.06 4.14 -19.62
CA LEU A 302 19.71 4.52 -18.38
C LEU A 302 19.64 6.05 -18.26
N VAL A 303 18.71 6.55 -17.45
CA VAL A 303 18.52 8.00 -17.27
C VAL A 303 19.37 8.48 -16.10
N CYS A 304 20.22 9.49 -16.33
CA CYS A 304 21.13 10.01 -15.33
C CYS A 304 20.70 11.41 -14.84
N ASN A 305 20.10 11.46 -13.67
CA ASN A 305 19.59 12.64 -12.97
C ASN A 305 20.48 13.06 -11.78
N GLY A 306 20.13 14.17 -11.12
CA GLY A 306 20.81 14.67 -9.93
C GLY A 306 22.04 15.53 -10.23
N PHE A 307 22.82 15.85 -9.19
CA PHE A 307 24.00 16.70 -9.30
C PHE A 307 25.17 15.98 -9.99
N LYS A 308 25.79 16.63 -10.99
CA LYS A 308 26.81 16.01 -11.84
C LYS A 308 28.13 16.76 -11.77
N ASP A 309 29.16 16.06 -11.31
CA ASP A 309 30.54 16.48 -11.48
C ASP A 309 31.21 15.74 -12.66
N ALA A 310 32.50 16.00 -12.87
CA ALA A 310 33.24 15.45 -14.00
C ALA A 310 33.28 13.91 -14.01
N GLU A 311 33.36 13.29 -12.83
CA GLU A 311 33.39 11.82 -12.71
C GLU A 311 32.02 11.23 -13.03
N TYR A 312 30.94 11.85 -12.54
CA TYR A 312 29.58 11.44 -12.87
C TYR A 312 29.35 11.47 -14.39
N VAL A 313 29.68 12.60 -15.04
CA VAL A 313 29.50 12.75 -16.50
C VAL A 313 30.38 11.75 -17.26
N SER A 314 31.61 11.52 -16.80
CA SER A 314 32.50 10.53 -17.40
C SER A 314 31.95 9.10 -17.31
N LEU A 315 31.34 8.73 -16.18
CA LEU A 315 30.65 7.44 -16.03
C LEU A 315 29.46 7.33 -16.99
N ALA A 316 28.63 8.37 -17.11
CA ALA A 316 27.51 8.35 -18.04
C ALA A 316 27.95 8.22 -19.51
N LEU A 317 29.03 8.91 -19.90
CA LEU A 317 29.64 8.78 -21.22
C LEU A 317 30.29 7.40 -21.44
N LEU A 318 30.88 6.81 -20.40
CA LEU A 318 31.37 5.43 -20.46
C LEU A 318 30.20 4.45 -20.72
N GLY A 319 29.04 4.69 -20.13
CA GLY A 319 27.80 3.96 -20.41
C GLY A 319 27.45 3.95 -21.89
N ARG A 320 27.46 5.13 -22.53
CA ARG A 320 27.30 5.24 -23.98
C ARG A 320 28.34 4.45 -24.76
N LYS A 321 29.60 4.47 -24.33
CA LYS A 321 30.69 3.71 -24.97
C LYS A 321 30.52 2.20 -24.83
N LEU A 322 29.87 1.75 -23.76
CA LEU A 322 29.47 0.37 -23.51
C LEU A 322 28.13 0.00 -24.19
N ALA A 323 27.65 0.84 -25.11
CA ALA A 323 26.42 0.67 -25.88
C ALA A 323 25.11 0.70 -25.07
N PHE A 324 25.13 1.15 -23.82
CA PHE A 324 23.89 1.47 -23.11
C PHE A 324 23.22 2.71 -23.73
N ASN A 325 21.89 2.77 -23.66
CA ASN A 325 21.12 3.97 -23.98
C ASN A 325 21.15 4.99 -22.83
N THR A 326 22.37 5.38 -22.43
CA THR A 326 22.62 6.30 -21.31
C THR A 326 22.32 7.74 -21.68
N MET A 327 21.43 8.39 -20.93
CA MET A 327 20.98 9.75 -21.18
C MET A 327 21.38 10.66 -20.02
N ILE A 328 21.93 11.84 -20.33
CA ILE A 328 22.40 12.79 -19.34
C ILE A 328 21.39 13.92 -19.23
N VAL A 329 20.73 14.04 -18.08
CA VAL A 329 19.71 15.05 -17.82
C VAL A 329 20.32 16.33 -17.31
N LEU A 330 20.33 17.38 -18.12
CA LEU A 330 20.78 18.70 -17.70
C LEU A 330 19.77 19.32 -16.74
N GLU A 331 20.19 19.52 -15.50
CA GLU A 331 19.39 20.15 -14.45
C GLU A 331 19.80 21.61 -14.21
N GLN A 332 21.03 21.97 -14.60
CA GLN A 332 21.58 23.32 -14.50
C GLN A 332 22.36 23.67 -15.77
N GLU A 333 22.28 24.93 -16.21
CA GLU A 333 22.82 25.38 -17.50
C GLU A 333 24.33 25.15 -17.64
N HIS A 334 25.09 25.31 -16.55
CA HIS A 334 26.55 25.12 -16.55
C HIS A 334 26.99 23.65 -16.69
N GLU A 335 26.10 22.68 -16.45
CA GLU A 335 26.42 21.26 -16.67
C GLU A 335 26.70 20.97 -18.15
N LEU A 336 26.13 21.77 -19.07
CA LEU A 336 26.32 21.59 -20.51
C LEU A 336 27.79 21.71 -20.92
N ASP A 337 28.51 22.70 -20.37
CA ASP A 337 29.94 22.89 -20.66
C ASP A 337 30.75 21.66 -20.28
N LEU A 338 30.44 21.09 -19.12
CA LEU A 338 31.10 19.90 -18.63
C LEU A 338 30.84 18.70 -19.55
N VAL A 339 29.58 18.51 -19.97
CA VAL A 339 29.19 17.43 -20.89
C VAL A 339 29.86 17.55 -22.25
N ILE A 340 29.87 18.75 -22.86
CA ILE A 340 30.52 18.97 -24.17
C ILE A 340 32.02 18.70 -24.07
N ASN A 341 32.69 19.27 -23.07
CA ASN A 341 34.14 19.13 -22.89
C ASN A 341 34.55 17.67 -22.68
N LEU A 342 33.83 16.92 -21.84
CA LEU A 342 34.14 15.50 -21.58
C LEU A 342 33.75 14.61 -22.76
N SER A 343 32.64 14.88 -23.44
CA SER A 343 32.24 14.21 -24.67
C SER A 343 33.35 14.26 -25.72
N GLN A 344 33.90 15.46 -25.96
CA GLN A 344 34.99 15.66 -26.93
C GLN A 344 36.27 14.94 -26.50
N LYS A 345 36.65 15.04 -25.22
CA LYS A 345 37.83 14.34 -24.67
C LYS A 345 37.72 12.83 -24.77
N MET A 346 36.54 12.26 -24.55
CA MET A 346 36.30 10.82 -24.60
C MET A 346 35.97 10.31 -26.01
N ASN A 347 35.78 11.21 -26.97
CA ASN A 347 35.30 10.93 -28.32
C ASN A 347 33.99 10.13 -28.33
N VAL A 348 33.01 10.56 -27.53
CA VAL A 348 31.69 9.94 -27.40
C VAL A 348 30.62 11.01 -27.60
N ARG A 349 29.69 10.83 -28.55
CA ARG A 349 28.52 11.71 -28.66
C ARG A 349 27.54 11.44 -27.51
N PRO A 350 27.19 12.45 -26.70
CA PRO A 350 26.27 12.27 -25.58
C PRO A 350 24.83 12.18 -26.08
N LEU A 351 23.97 11.57 -25.26
CA LEU A 351 22.52 11.69 -25.40
C LEU A 351 22.07 12.68 -24.31
N ILE A 352 21.64 13.87 -24.73
CA ILE A 352 21.32 14.99 -23.85
C ILE A 352 19.82 15.08 -23.67
N VAL A 353 19.43 15.27 -22.41
CA VAL A 353 18.06 15.55 -21.98
C VAL A 353 18.01 16.92 -21.30
N LEU A 354 16.94 17.68 -21.52
CA LEU A 354 16.68 18.90 -20.73
C LEU A 354 15.63 18.61 -19.67
N ARG A 355 15.92 18.96 -18.41
CA ARG A 355 14.89 19.02 -17.37
C ARG A 355 14.23 20.39 -17.38
N ALA A 356 12.97 20.48 -17.78
CA ALA A 356 12.23 21.74 -17.79
C ALA A 356 11.63 22.07 -16.41
N LYS A 357 11.68 23.36 -16.06
CA LYS A 357 10.85 23.92 -14.99
C LYS A 357 9.49 24.32 -15.54
N LEU A 358 8.46 23.69 -15.02
CA LEU A 358 7.07 24.01 -15.36
C LEU A 358 6.56 25.19 -14.50
N ARG A 359 5.57 25.90 -15.01
CA ARG A 359 4.77 26.89 -14.28
C ARG A 359 3.70 26.20 -13.45
N THR A 360 3.20 25.07 -13.94
CA THR A 360 2.30 24.18 -13.20
C THR A 360 2.95 23.77 -11.88
N LYS A 361 2.26 24.00 -10.75
CA LYS A 361 2.76 23.71 -9.40
C LYS A 361 1.84 22.76 -8.67
N GLN A 362 2.43 21.84 -7.95
CA GLN A 362 1.76 21.09 -6.89
C GLN A 362 1.96 21.83 -5.56
N SER A 363 0.88 22.10 -4.83
CA SER A 363 0.94 22.66 -3.47
C SER A 363 1.19 21.53 -2.48
N ASN A 364 2.45 21.34 -2.05
CA ASN A 364 2.78 20.38 -0.99
C ASN A 364 3.20 21.12 0.30
N HIS A 365 2.86 20.55 1.46
CA HIS A 365 3.21 21.07 2.79
C HIS A 365 4.73 21.16 3.03
N TYR A 366 5.54 20.40 2.28
CA TYR A 366 6.99 20.31 2.45
C TYR A 366 7.83 21.35 1.68
N GLY A 367 7.19 22.37 1.09
CA GLY A 367 7.89 23.47 0.43
C GLY A 367 8.17 23.23 -1.05
N SER A 368 8.46 24.33 -1.75
CA SER A 368 8.49 24.47 -3.22
C SER A 368 9.60 23.65 -3.92
N TYR A 369 9.50 22.32 -3.94
CA TYR A 369 10.44 21.46 -4.69
C TYR A 369 10.11 21.38 -6.19
N SER A 370 8.94 21.88 -6.61
CA SER A 370 8.48 21.89 -8.00
C SER A 370 8.06 23.29 -8.45
N GLY A 371 7.98 23.47 -9.76
CA GLY A 371 7.69 24.74 -10.43
C GLY A 371 8.93 25.60 -10.70
N GLU A 372 8.72 26.83 -11.17
CA GLU A 372 9.76 27.79 -11.55
C GLU A 372 10.84 28.06 -10.47
N LYS A 373 10.47 27.95 -9.19
CA LYS A 373 11.37 28.13 -8.02
C LYS A 373 12.04 26.84 -7.54
N GLY A 374 11.83 25.71 -8.22
CA GLY A 374 12.44 24.43 -7.87
C GLY A 374 13.97 24.47 -7.92
N LYS A 375 14.62 23.61 -7.12
CA LYS A 375 16.09 23.50 -7.04
C LYS A 375 16.73 22.99 -8.34
N PHE A 376 15.99 22.21 -9.12
CA PHE A 376 16.47 21.55 -10.32
C PHE A 376 15.62 21.92 -11.53
N GLY A 377 16.23 21.88 -12.71
CA GLY A 377 15.60 22.17 -14.00
C GLY A 377 15.87 23.58 -14.50
N LEU A 378 15.65 23.75 -15.79
CA LEU A 378 15.95 24.93 -16.59
C LEU A 378 14.67 25.74 -16.84
N THR A 379 14.75 27.05 -16.68
CA THR A 379 13.70 27.96 -17.14
C THR A 379 13.67 28.01 -18.67
N SER A 380 12.59 28.55 -19.27
CA SER A 380 12.50 28.71 -20.73
C SER A 380 13.67 29.52 -21.30
N THR A 381 14.16 30.54 -20.58
CA THR A 381 15.32 31.34 -21.00
C THR A 381 16.62 30.52 -21.01
N GLN A 382 16.83 29.68 -19.99
CA GLN A 382 17.98 28.79 -19.91
C GLN A 382 17.92 27.69 -20.97
N ILE A 383 16.72 27.16 -21.27
CA ILE A 383 16.51 26.19 -22.34
C ILE A 383 16.94 26.79 -23.70
N VAL A 384 16.53 28.02 -24.02
CA VAL A 384 16.94 28.70 -25.26
C VAL A 384 18.45 28.88 -25.32
N SER A 385 19.08 29.27 -24.22
CA SER A 385 20.55 29.41 -24.12
C SER A 385 21.26 28.07 -24.39
N VAL A 386 20.80 26.98 -23.76
CA VAL A 386 21.33 25.63 -23.99
C VAL A 386 21.19 25.21 -25.45
N VAL A 387 20.05 25.46 -26.09
CA VAL A 387 19.82 25.14 -27.50
C VAL A 387 20.77 25.93 -28.41
N ALA A 388 20.96 27.23 -28.15
CA ALA A 388 21.89 28.07 -28.91
C ALA A 388 23.32 27.53 -28.82
N LYS A 389 23.77 27.19 -27.61
CA LYS A 389 25.11 26.65 -27.36
C LYS A 389 25.35 25.27 -27.96
N LEU A 390 24.35 24.39 -27.91
CA LEU A 390 24.39 23.10 -28.60
C LEU A 390 24.49 23.28 -30.12
N ARG A 391 23.79 24.27 -30.69
CA ARG A 391 23.88 24.61 -32.11
C ARG A 391 25.27 25.11 -32.48
N GLU A 392 25.83 26.04 -31.72
CA GLU A 392 27.19 26.56 -31.90
C GLU A 392 28.25 25.44 -31.82
N SER A 393 28.02 24.44 -30.98
CA SER A 393 28.91 23.29 -30.79
C SER A 393 28.69 22.15 -31.80
N GLY A 394 27.73 22.26 -32.72
CA GLY A 394 27.40 21.18 -33.67
C GLY A 394 26.87 19.91 -32.98
N MET A 395 26.16 20.07 -31.86
CA MET A 395 25.64 18.98 -31.01
C MET A 395 24.12 19.07 -30.78
N LEU A 396 23.39 19.86 -31.59
CA LEU A 396 21.94 19.99 -31.45
C LEU A 396 21.19 18.65 -31.69
N ASP A 397 21.76 17.74 -32.47
CA ASP A 397 21.29 16.36 -32.68
C ASP A 397 21.42 15.47 -31.42
N CYS A 398 22.28 15.84 -30.48
CA CYS A 398 22.45 15.13 -29.21
C CYS A 398 21.26 15.37 -28.26
N LEU A 399 20.53 16.48 -28.43
CA LEU A 399 19.32 16.78 -27.66
C LEU A 399 18.13 15.98 -28.21
N GLN A 400 17.68 14.98 -27.46
CA GLN A 400 16.64 14.05 -27.93
C GLN A 400 15.48 13.84 -26.94
N LEU A 401 15.56 14.37 -25.71
CA LEU A 401 14.57 14.12 -24.68
C LEU A 401 14.25 15.39 -23.88
N LEU A 402 12.96 15.59 -23.60
CA LEU A 402 12.50 16.57 -22.62
C LEU A 402 11.99 15.84 -21.36
N HIS A 403 12.62 16.11 -20.22
CA HIS A 403 12.21 15.59 -18.92
C HIS A 403 11.55 16.68 -18.11
N PHE A 404 10.54 16.34 -17.32
CA PHE A 404 9.99 17.22 -16.30
C PHE A 404 9.53 16.40 -15.11
N HIS A 405 9.30 17.08 -13.99
CA HIS A 405 8.80 16.43 -12.80
C HIS A 405 7.85 17.38 -12.07
N ILE A 406 6.55 17.05 -12.08
CA ILE A 406 5.51 17.86 -11.43
C ILE A 406 5.64 17.75 -9.91
N GLY A 407 6.05 16.59 -9.40
CA GLY A 407 6.20 16.31 -7.97
C GLY A 407 5.94 14.83 -7.69
N SER A 408 6.23 14.40 -6.47
CA SER A 408 5.79 13.09 -5.97
C SER A 408 4.32 13.15 -5.58
N MET A 409 3.60 12.04 -5.73
CA MET A 409 2.24 11.88 -5.21
C MET A 409 1.29 12.94 -5.80
N ILE A 410 1.15 12.97 -7.13
CA ILE A 410 0.24 13.90 -7.80
C ILE A 410 -1.18 13.48 -7.44
N PRO A 411 -2.00 14.35 -6.83
CA PRO A 411 -3.30 13.96 -6.27
C PRO A 411 -4.38 13.77 -7.34
N SER A 412 -4.31 14.47 -8.48
CA SER A 412 -5.35 14.46 -9.51
C SER A 412 -4.81 14.34 -10.94
N SER A 413 -5.60 13.71 -11.81
CA SER A 413 -5.33 13.60 -13.26
C SER A 413 -5.41 14.96 -13.97
N SER A 414 -6.20 15.91 -13.45
CA SER A 414 -6.28 17.28 -13.98
C SER A 414 -4.97 18.06 -13.81
N LEU A 415 -4.34 17.97 -12.63
CA LEU A 415 -3.04 18.60 -12.38
C LEU A 415 -1.95 17.97 -13.26
N LEU A 416 -1.97 16.64 -13.40
CA LEU A 416 -1.11 15.92 -14.31
C LEU A 416 -1.27 16.42 -15.75
N SER A 417 -2.51 16.51 -16.24
CA SER A 417 -2.81 16.92 -17.62
C SER A 417 -2.29 18.33 -17.92
N HIS A 418 -2.42 19.26 -16.99
CA HIS A 418 -1.87 20.62 -17.14
C HIS A 418 -0.34 20.60 -17.26
N GLY A 419 0.35 19.88 -16.38
CA GLY A 419 1.82 19.81 -16.42
C GLY A 419 2.35 19.11 -17.67
N VAL A 420 1.69 18.03 -18.10
CA VAL A 420 2.04 17.32 -19.33
C VAL A 420 1.79 18.19 -20.56
N SER A 421 0.66 18.91 -20.61
CA SER A 421 0.34 19.83 -21.72
C SER A 421 1.36 20.96 -21.86
N GLU A 422 1.77 21.55 -20.73
CA GLU A 422 2.81 22.58 -20.70
C GLU A 422 4.16 22.03 -21.24
N ALA A 423 4.55 20.85 -20.80
CA ALA A 423 5.77 20.20 -21.28
C ALA A 423 5.68 19.82 -22.77
N ALA A 424 4.53 19.37 -23.25
CA ALA A 424 4.31 19.04 -24.65
C ALA A 424 4.49 20.27 -25.56
N GLN A 425 4.05 21.46 -25.11
CA GLN A 425 4.32 22.71 -25.84
C GLN A 425 5.82 23.02 -25.91
N LEU A 426 6.55 22.90 -24.79
CA LEU A 426 8.01 23.07 -24.77
C LEU A 426 8.72 22.07 -25.70
N TYR A 427 8.26 20.81 -25.73
CA TYR A 427 8.75 19.79 -26.64
C TYR A 427 8.57 20.21 -28.11
N CYS A 428 7.39 20.70 -28.48
CA CYS A 428 7.12 21.20 -29.83
C CYS A 428 8.03 22.38 -30.21
N GLU A 429 8.29 23.31 -29.29
CA GLU A 429 9.22 24.42 -29.54
C GLU A 429 10.66 23.94 -29.73
N LEU A 430 11.12 22.95 -28.96
CA LEU A 430 12.45 22.36 -29.15
C LEU A 430 12.59 21.71 -30.54
N VAL A 431 11.55 21.02 -31.02
CA VAL A 431 11.50 20.49 -32.38
C VAL A 431 11.57 21.61 -33.42
N ARG A 432 10.79 22.70 -33.24
CA ARG A 432 10.83 23.88 -34.14
C ARG A 432 12.20 24.56 -34.18
N LEU A 433 12.93 24.55 -33.06
CA LEU A 433 14.29 25.06 -32.97
C LEU A 433 15.34 24.12 -33.60
N GLY A 434 14.93 22.96 -34.12
CA GLY A 434 15.77 22.02 -34.85
C GLY A 434 16.43 20.94 -34.00
N ALA A 435 16.03 20.78 -32.73
CA ALA A 435 16.47 19.66 -31.91
C ALA A 435 15.85 18.35 -32.40
N HIS A 436 16.61 17.26 -32.33
CA HIS A 436 16.17 15.94 -32.79
C HIS A 436 15.40 15.20 -31.69
N MET A 437 14.34 15.84 -31.18
CA MET A 437 13.54 15.33 -30.09
C MET A 437 12.83 14.02 -30.48
N LYS A 438 12.83 13.06 -29.55
CA LYS A 438 12.22 11.73 -29.71
C LYS A 438 11.34 11.33 -28.54
N ILE A 439 11.68 11.78 -27.33
CA ILE A 439 11.10 11.26 -26.09
C ILE A 439 10.65 12.43 -25.22
N ILE A 440 9.49 12.27 -24.60
CA ILE A 440 9.02 13.10 -23.49
C ILE A 440 8.94 12.22 -22.24
N ASP A 441 9.71 12.58 -21.22
CA ASP A 441 9.73 11.88 -19.92
C ASP A 441 8.94 12.71 -18.92
N VAL A 442 7.80 12.15 -18.50
CA VAL A 442 6.88 12.78 -17.55
C VAL A 442 7.34 12.68 -16.09
N GLY A 443 8.45 11.98 -15.86
CA GLY A 443 9.02 11.73 -14.55
C GLY A 443 8.15 10.81 -13.68
N GLY A 444 8.47 10.77 -12.39
CA GLY A 444 7.59 10.15 -11.39
C GLY A 444 6.40 11.04 -11.04
N GLY A 445 5.57 10.57 -10.12
CA GLY A 445 4.43 11.33 -9.60
C GLY A 445 3.12 10.56 -9.61
N LEU A 446 3.05 9.43 -10.32
CA LEU A 446 2.00 8.43 -10.15
C LEU A 446 1.87 8.10 -8.65
N GLY A 447 0.73 8.45 -8.06
CA GLY A 447 0.49 8.29 -6.63
C GLY A 447 -0.04 6.91 -6.28
N ILE A 448 -0.10 6.66 -4.97
CA ILE A 448 -0.53 5.40 -4.37
C ILE A 448 -1.58 5.74 -3.33
N ASP A 449 -2.73 5.07 -3.36
CA ASP A 449 -3.76 5.22 -2.33
C ASP A 449 -3.36 4.43 -1.08
N TYR A 450 -2.70 5.08 -0.11
CA TYR A 450 -2.17 4.43 1.09
C TYR A 450 -3.22 4.18 2.16
N ASP A 451 -4.28 4.99 2.21
CA ASP A 451 -5.33 4.89 3.24
C ASP A 451 -6.67 4.34 2.71
N GLY A 452 -6.75 4.11 1.39
CA GLY A 452 -7.91 3.56 0.70
C GLY A 452 -9.06 4.54 0.58
N SER A 453 -8.83 5.84 0.83
CA SER A 453 -9.90 6.83 0.85
C SER A 453 -10.32 7.29 -0.54
N LYS A 454 -9.48 7.08 -1.57
CA LYS A 454 -9.63 7.68 -2.90
C LYS A 454 -9.96 9.17 -2.84
N SER A 455 -9.29 9.86 -1.92
CA SER A 455 -9.40 11.30 -1.72
C SER A 455 -8.26 12.05 -2.41
N GLY A 456 -8.48 13.34 -2.66
CA GLY A 456 -7.47 14.25 -3.21
C GLY A 456 -6.58 14.87 -2.14
N GLU A 457 -6.61 14.32 -0.92
CA GLU A 457 -5.79 14.79 0.19
C GLU A 457 -4.31 14.55 -0.12
N PRO A 458 -3.46 15.59 -0.05
CA PRO A 458 -2.05 15.47 -0.34
C PRO A 458 -1.36 14.40 0.53
N ASP A 459 -0.39 13.71 -0.05
CA ASP A 459 0.52 12.75 0.62
C ASP A 459 -0.09 11.42 1.10
N GLN A 460 -1.42 11.22 1.06
CA GLN A 460 -2.06 9.97 1.53
C GLN A 460 -2.84 9.19 0.46
N SER A 461 -3.46 9.89 -0.49
CA SER A 461 -4.32 9.25 -1.50
C SER A 461 -4.29 9.97 -2.85
N VAL A 462 -4.90 9.36 -3.87
CA VAL A 462 -5.14 9.94 -5.20
C VAL A 462 -6.59 9.75 -5.65
N ILE A 463 -7.06 10.62 -6.55
CA ILE A 463 -8.42 10.56 -7.14
C ILE A 463 -8.42 10.04 -8.58
N TYR A 464 -7.53 9.09 -8.91
CA TYR A 464 -7.48 8.46 -10.22
C TYR A 464 -7.01 7.02 -10.14
N THR A 465 -7.38 6.26 -11.17
CA THR A 465 -6.90 4.92 -11.48
C THR A 465 -5.63 4.97 -12.34
N LEU A 466 -4.96 3.82 -12.48
CA LEU A 466 -3.76 3.71 -13.31
C LEU A 466 -4.08 3.99 -14.79
N GLU A 467 -5.25 3.56 -15.24
CA GLU A 467 -5.77 3.76 -16.59
C GLU A 467 -6.05 5.24 -16.85
N GLU A 468 -6.70 5.94 -15.92
CA GLU A 468 -6.94 7.38 -16.02
C GLU A 468 -5.63 8.19 -16.02
N TYR A 469 -4.61 7.75 -15.25
CA TYR A 469 -3.28 8.35 -15.29
C TYR A 469 -2.66 8.21 -16.68
N ALA A 470 -2.65 6.99 -17.24
CA ALA A 470 -2.09 6.73 -18.56
C ALA A 470 -2.83 7.51 -19.66
N GLU A 471 -4.16 7.53 -19.61
CA GLU A 471 -4.99 8.28 -20.55
C GLU A 471 -4.75 9.79 -20.47
N ALA A 472 -4.67 10.35 -19.26
CA ALA A 472 -4.36 11.77 -19.06
C ALA A 472 -3.00 12.15 -19.66
N VAL A 473 -1.97 11.30 -19.51
CA VAL A 473 -0.65 11.53 -20.11
C VAL A 473 -0.72 11.50 -21.64
N VAL A 474 -1.28 10.42 -22.21
CA VAL A 474 -1.31 10.23 -23.67
C VAL A 474 -2.15 11.31 -24.35
N SER A 475 -3.34 11.60 -23.81
CA SER A 475 -4.25 12.63 -24.36
C SER A 475 -3.61 14.02 -24.34
N SER A 476 -2.96 14.41 -23.24
CA SER A 476 -2.29 15.71 -23.10
C SER A 476 -1.12 15.89 -24.07
N ILE A 477 -0.38 14.82 -24.38
CA ILE A 477 0.70 14.85 -25.37
C ILE A 477 0.13 14.92 -26.79
N ARG A 478 -0.97 14.22 -27.05
CA ARG A 478 -1.59 14.16 -28.39
C ARG A 478 -2.23 15.49 -28.78
N TYR A 479 -2.92 16.13 -27.85
CA TYR A 479 -3.65 17.38 -28.04
C TYR A 479 -3.18 18.43 -27.03
N PRO A 480 -1.96 18.98 -27.18
CA PRO A 480 -1.52 20.05 -26.30
C PRO A 480 -2.49 21.24 -26.45
N SER A 481 -3.23 21.54 -25.39
CA SER A 481 -4.18 22.65 -25.35
C SER A 481 -3.48 23.94 -25.76
N ASN A 482 -4.07 24.73 -26.66
CA ASN A 482 -3.62 26.10 -26.91
C ASN A 482 -3.92 26.93 -25.66
N PHE A 483 -2.89 27.32 -24.91
CA PHE A 483 -3.01 28.29 -23.81
C PHE A 483 -2.74 29.70 -24.32
#